data_AF-A0A259SD06-F1
#
_entry.id   AF-A0A259SD06-F1
#
_cell.length_a   1.000
_cell.length_b   1.000
_cell.length_c   1.000
_cell.angle_alpha   90.00
_cell.angle_beta   90.00
_cell.angle_gamma   90.00
#
_symmetry.space_group_name_H-M   'P 1'
#
loop_
_entity.id
_entity.type
_entity.pdbx_description
1 polymer ?
#
loop_
_entity_poly.entity_id
_entity_poly.type
_entity_poly.pdbx_seq_one_letter_code
_entity_poly.pdbx_strand_id
1 'polypeptide(L)' 'MTDDEAPKHRRKAIYLLPNLFTTGALFAGFFAILRAIQGDFEQAAMAVFVAMILDGLDGRVARLTNTQSDFGVQYDS' A
#
# COMPACT_ATOMS: atom_id res chain seq x y z
N MET A 1 13.12 21.59 -37.48
CA MET A 1 12.05 21.00 -36.67
C MET A 1 12.33 19.52 -36.48
N THR A 2 12.93 19.17 -35.34
CA THR A 2 12.79 17.84 -34.73
C THR A 2 12.92 18.10 -33.25
N ASP A 3 11.78 18.30 -32.59
CA ASP A 3 11.71 18.58 -31.17
C ASP A 3 12.12 17.34 -30.37
N ASP A 4 12.98 17.59 -29.39
CA ASP A 4 13.55 16.65 -28.43
C ASP A 4 12.47 16.26 -27.40
N GLU A 5 11.81 15.12 -27.57
CA GLU A 5 10.80 14.61 -26.62
C GLU A 5 11.49 13.83 -25.49
N ALA A 6 11.79 14.54 -24.39
CA ALA A 6 12.34 13.97 -23.16
C ALA A 6 11.41 12.89 -22.53
N PRO A 7 11.95 11.79 -21.99
CA PRO A 7 11.14 10.70 -21.47
C PRO A 7 10.42 11.08 -20.18
N LYS A 8 9.08 11.03 -20.20
CA LYS A 8 8.16 11.35 -19.09
C LYS A 8 8.19 10.28 -17.99
N HIS A 9 9.27 10.21 -17.22
CA HIS A 9 9.48 9.23 -16.15
C HIS A 9 8.88 9.64 -14.79
N ARG A 10 7.56 9.90 -14.69
CA ARG A 10 6.91 10.26 -13.40
C ARG A 10 5.52 9.65 -13.18
N ARG A 11 5.35 8.35 -13.40
CA ARG A 11 4.08 7.66 -13.06
C ARG A 11 4.22 6.34 -12.30
N LYS A 12 5.44 5.80 -12.12
CA LYS A 12 5.65 4.51 -11.44
C LYS A 12 5.67 4.59 -9.90
N ALA A 13 6.03 5.74 -9.31
CA ALA A 13 6.12 5.87 -7.85
C ALA A 13 4.75 5.80 -7.16
N ILE A 14 3.68 6.28 -7.81
CA ILE A 14 2.33 6.37 -7.23
C ILE A 14 1.71 4.96 -7.01
N TYR A 15 2.11 3.96 -7.80
CA TYR A 15 1.64 2.58 -7.66
C TYR A 15 2.49 1.71 -6.72
N LEU A 16 3.70 2.13 -6.37
CA LEU A 16 4.57 1.40 -5.44
C LEU A 16 4.23 1.71 -3.98
N LEU A 17 3.68 2.90 -3.71
CA LEU A 17 3.29 3.29 -2.35
C LEU A 17 2.26 2.32 -1.73
N PRO A 18 1.13 1.98 -2.41
CA PRO A 18 0.09 1.13 -1.81
C PRO A 18 0.50 -0.33 -1.58
N ASN A 19 1.54 -0.79 -2.25
CA ASN A 19 2.07 -2.13 -2.02
C ASN A 19 3.03 -2.14 -0.82
N LEU A 20 3.63 -1.00 -0.50
CA LEU A 20 4.64 -0.88 0.55
C LEU A 20 4.02 -0.81 1.94
N PHE A 21 2.93 -0.05 2.18
CA PHE A 21 2.31 -0.08 3.51
C PHE A 21 1.51 -1.36 3.74
N THR A 22 0.92 -1.97 2.71
CA THR A 22 0.32 -3.31 2.80
C THR A 22 1.37 -4.34 3.24
N THR A 23 2.56 -4.32 2.63
CA THR A 23 3.67 -5.19 3.04
C THR A 23 4.14 -4.87 4.47
N GLY A 24 4.19 -3.58 4.84
CA GLY A 24 4.51 -3.13 6.19
C GLY A 24 3.51 -3.59 7.25
N ALA A 25 2.20 -3.56 6.94
CA ALA A 25 1.14 -4.05 7.80
C ALA A 25 1.24 -5.57 8.02
N LEU A 26 1.55 -6.32 6.96
CA LEU A 26 1.80 -7.76 7.05
C LEU A 26 2.99 -8.06 7.96
N PHE A 27 4.08 -7.29 7.84
CA PHE A 27 5.27 -7.43 8.68
C PHE A 27 4.98 -7.09 10.15
N ALA A 28 4.20 -6.04 10.41
CA ALA A 28 3.75 -5.68 11.76
C ALA A 28 2.86 -6.77 12.38
N GLY A 29 1.96 -7.37 11.61
CA GLY A 29 1.15 -8.52 12.05
C GLY A 29 2.00 -9.75 12.37
N PHE A 30 3.01 -10.04 11.54
CA PHE A 30 3.96 -11.13 11.80
C PHE A 30 4.78 -10.88 13.07
N PHE A 31 5.28 -9.66 13.26
CA PHE A 31 5.98 -9.26 14.48
C PHE A 31 5.09 -9.41 15.73
N ALA A 32 3.81 -9.04 15.64
CA ALA A 32 2.86 -9.23 16.73
C ALA A 32 2.73 -10.70 17.15
N ILE A 33 2.67 -11.63 16.18
CA ILE A 33 2.63 -13.07 16.45
C ILE A 33 3.89 -13.51 17.19
N LEU A 34 5.07 -13.06 16.77
CA LEU A 34 6.33 -13.40 17.44
C LEU A 34 6.37 -12.90 18.89
N ARG A 35 5.89 -11.67 19.15
CA ARG A 35 5.82 -11.11 20.51
C ARG A 35 4.79 -11.85 21.38
N ALA A 36 3.63 -12.20 20.82
CA ALA A 36 2.61 -12.96 21.53
C ALA A 36 3.10 -14.36 21.93
N ILE A 37 3.86 -15.04 21.06
CA ILE A 37 4.48 -16.34 21.38
C ILE A 37 5.49 -16.21 22.53
N GLN A 38 6.18 -15.07 22.64
CA GLN A 38 7.09 -14.77 23.76
C GLN A 38 6.36 -14.36 25.05
N GLY A 39 5.03 -14.31 25.04
CA GLY A 39 4.20 -13.85 26.17
C GLY A 39 4.15 -12.33 26.32
N ASP A 40 4.75 -11.57 25.40
CA ASP A 40 4.71 -10.11 25.40
C ASP A 40 3.50 -9.61 24.61
N PHE A 41 2.34 -9.67 25.27
CA PHE A 41 1.07 -9.25 24.69
C PHE A 41 0.96 -7.73 24.52
N GLU A 42 1.72 -6.93 25.29
CA GLU A 42 1.71 -5.48 25.17
C GLU A 42 2.31 -5.04 23.83
N GLN A 43 3.50 -5.54 23.51
CA GLN A 43 4.12 -5.25 22.21
C GLN A 43 3.36 -5.88 21.05
N ALA A 44 2.76 -7.07 21.25
CA ALA A 44 1.90 -7.67 20.24
C ALA A 44 0.68 -6.80 19.92
N ALA A 45 -0.02 -6.29 20.95
CA ALA A 45 -1.17 -5.43 20.77
C ALA A 45 -0.82 -4.11 20.07
N MET A 46 0.31 -3.49 20.44
CA MET A 46 0.81 -2.30 19.75
C MET A 46 1.11 -2.56 18.26
N ALA A 47 1.75 -3.70 17.95
CA ALA A 47 2.07 -4.06 16.57
C ALA A 47 0.81 -4.33 15.72
N VAL A 48 -0.21 -4.99 16.29
CA VAL A 48 -1.51 -5.16 15.62
C VAL A 48 -2.21 -3.82 15.39
N PHE A 49 -2.16 -2.91 16.36
CA PHE A 49 -2.74 -1.58 16.22
C PHE A 49 -2.08 -0.78 15.09
N VAL A 50 -0.75 -0.81 15.00
CA VAL A 50 0.01 -0.19 13.90
C VAL A 50 -0.33 -0.84 12.55
N ALA A 51 -0.42 -2.17 12.50
CA ALA A 51 -0.82 -2.89 11.28
C ALA A 51 -2.21 -2.45 10.79
N MET A 52 -3.19 -2.31 11.69
CA MET A 52 -4.53 -1.83 11.34
C MET A 52 -4.53 -0.41 10.77
N ILE A 53 -3.70 0.50 11.31
CA ILE A 53 -3.59 1.86 10.79
C ILE A 53 -2.96 1.86 9.39
N LEU A 54 -1.87 1.12 9.20
CA LEU A 54 -1.15 1.01 7.93
C LEU A 54 -2.02 0.38 6.83
N ASP A 55 -2.69 -0.74 7.13
CA ASP A 55 -3.58 -1.44 6.19
C ASP A 55 -4.84 -0.62 5.87
N GLY A 56 -5.37 0.11 6.86
CA GLY A 56 -6.50 1.02 6.66
C GLY A 56 -6.18 2.23 5.78
N LEU A 57 -4.94 2.73 5.84
CA LEU A 57 -4.43 3.79 4.97
C LEU A 57 -4.23 3.25 3.55
N ASP A 58 -3.51 2.14 3.39
CA ASP A 58 -3.23 1.59 2.06
C ASP A 58 -4.45 0.98 1.38
N GLY A 59 -5.37 0.36 2.12
CA GLY A 59 -6.64 -0.13 1.60
C GLY A 59 -7.56 1.03 1.15
N ARG A 60 -7.50 2.19 1.79
CA ARG A 60 -8.21 3.41 1.32
C ARG A 60 -7.54 4.03 0.10
N VAL A 61 -6.20 4.12 0.09
CA VAL A 61 -5.45 4.62 -1.07
C VAL A 61 -5.63 3.70 -2.28
N ALA A 62 -5.60 2.38 -2.07
CA ALA A 62 -5.88 1.38 -3.09
C ALA A 62 -7.32 1.52 -3.61
N ARG A 63 -8.34 1.66 -2.76
CA ARG A 63 -9.72 1.88 -3.24
C ARG A 63 -9.89 3.19 -4.00
N LEU A 64 -9.32 4.29 -3.50
CA LEU A 64 -9.39 5.60 -4.16
C LEU A 64 -8.64 5.63 -5.50
N THR A 65 -7.60 4.80 -5.64
CA THR A 65 -6.82 4.68 -6.88
C THR A 65 -7.41 3.63 -7.84
N ASN A 66 -8.08 2.59 -7.33
CA ASN A 66 -8.58 1.45 -8.11
C ASN A 66 -10.05 1.60 -8.57
N THR A 67 -10.79 2.61 -8.10
CA THR A 67 -12.05 3.03 -8.77
C THR A 67 -11.83 3.97 -9.95
N GLN A 68 -10.57 4.26 -10.32
CA GLN A 68 -10.24 4.77 -11.65
C GLN A 68 -10.01 3.64 -12.66
N SER A 69 -10.21 2.37 -12.29
CA SER A 69 -10.33 1.28 -13.27
C SER A 69 -11.71 1.24 -13.96
N ASP A 70 -12.61 2.20 -13.71
CA ASP A 70 -13.74 2.48 -14.62
C ASP A 70 -13.31 3.33 -15.83
N PHE A 71 -12.07 3.85 -15.84
CA PHE A 71 -11.45 4.39 -17.07
C PHE A 71 -11.04 3.28 -18.05
N GLY A 72 -11.09 2.02 -17.63
CA GLY A 72 -10.91 0.85 -18.50
C GLY A 72 -12.16 0.43 -19.26
N VAL A 73 -13.34 0.93 -18.90
CA VAL A 73 -14.63 0.54 -19.54
C VAL A 73 -15.08 1.56 -20.60
N GLN A 74 -14.53 2.78 -20.62
CA GLN A 74 -14.87 3.80 -21.62
C GLN A 74 -13.75 4.08 -22.64
N TYR A 75 -12.61 3.40 -22.56
CA TYR A 75 -11.48 3.55 -23.50
C TYR A 75 -11.19 2.30 -24.34
N ASP A 76 -12.02 1.27 -24.24
CA ASP A 76 -12.12 0.25 -25.28
C ASP A 76 -13.32 0.64 -26.15
N SER A 77 -13.04 1.53 -27.11
CA SER A 77 -13.93 1.83 -28.25
C SER A 77 -13.80 0.73 -29.29
#